data_AF-A0A367Y2M0-F1
#
_entry.id   AF-A0A367Y2M0-F1
#
_cell.length_a   1.000
_cell.length_b   1.000
_cell.length_c   1.000
_cell.angle_alpha   90.00
_cell.angle_beta   90.00
_cell.angle_gamma   90.00
#
_symmetry.space_group_name_H-M   'P 1'
#
loop_
_entity.id
_entity.type
_entity.pdbx_description
1 polymer ?
#
loop_
_entity_poly.entity_id
_entity_poly.type
_entity_poly.pdbx_seq_one_letter_code
_entity_poly.pdbx_strand_id
1 'polypeptide(L)'
;MAKKARQPLEEWLASHPLRKPGLFGGEGYSRRAVDEVTDKIVDRLRADRQYMDLIKKLDFPRAPRAEAYDIAAVDDLFDNLKWGSDPRH
;
A
#
# COMPACT_ATOMS: atom_id res chain seq x y z
N MET A 1 7.93 -17.03 19.08
CA MET A 1 8.00 -16.64 17.64
C MET A 1 8.00 -15.12 17.56
N ALA A 2 9.12 -14.48 17.22
CA ALA A 2 9.18 -13.01 17.11
C ALA A 2 10.28 -12.59 16.14
N LYS A 3 9.94 -12.38 14.86
CA LYS A 3 10.86 -11.82 13.85
C LYS A 3 10.22 -10.81 12.88
N LYS A 4 8.93 -10.46 13.02
CA LYS A 4 8.26 -9.51 12.11
C LYS A 4 8.34 -8.04 12.54
N ALA A 5 8.58 -7.76 13.82
CA ALA A 5 8.60 -6.38 14.36
C ALA A 5 9.90 -5.59 14.10
N ARG A 6 10.87 -6.13 13.34
CA ARG A 6 12.19 -5.50 13.11
C ARG A 6 12.47 -5.09 11.67
N GLN A 7 11.58 -5.42 10.72
CA GLN A 7 11.78 -5.04 9.33
C GLN A 7 11.47 -3.53 9.17
N PRO A 8 12.35 -2.72 8.57
CA PRO A 8 12.04 -1.33 8.21
C PRO A 8 10.76 -1.26 7.35
N LEU A 9 9.99 -0.16 7.47
CA LEU A 9 8.70 -0.02 6.80
C LEU A 9 8.83 -0.14 5.28
N GLU A 10 9.89 0.41 4.71
CA GLU A 10 10.23 0.35 3.29
C GLU A 10 10.53 -1.07 2.81
N GLU A 11 11.20 -1.88 3.63
CA GLU A 11 11.44 -3.28 3.32
C GLU A 11 10.16 -4.10 3.46
N TRP A 12 9.32 -3.78 4.45
CA TRP A 12 8.03 -4.43 4.60
C TRP A 12 7.15 -4.12 3.39
N LEU A 13 6.95 -2.86 3.02
CA LEU A 13 6.19 -2.43 1.84
C LEU A 13 6.71 -3.08 0.56
N ALA A 14 8.02 -3.11 0.33
CA ALA A 14 8.63 -3.76 -0.83
C ALA A 14 8.41 -5.28 -0.86
N SER A 15 8.34 -5.92 0.31
CA SER A 15 8.16 -7.37 0.44
C SER A 15 6.69 -7.81 0.59
N HIS A 16 5.77 -6.86 0.77
CA HIS A 16 4.36 -7.10 1.06
C HIS A 16 3.47 -6.57 -0.07
N PRO A 17 3.47 -7.21 -1.26
CA PRO A 17 2.47 -6.91 -2.26
C PRO A 17 1.09 -7.16 -1.63
N LEU A 18 0.24 -6.12 -1.63
CA LEU A 18 -1.14 -6.22 -1.18
C LEU A 18 -1.76 -7.49 -1.75
N ARG A 19 -2.53 -8.23 -0.93
CA ARG A 19 -3.00 -9.57 -1.29
C ARG A 19 -3.66 -9.51 -2.69
N LYS A 20 -3.12 -10.33 -3.61
CA LYS A 20 -3.74 -10.63 -4.90
C LYS A 20 -5.22 -10.98 -4.71
N PRO A 21 -6.07 -10.73 -5.72
CA PRO A 21 -7.50 -10.51 -5.53
C PRO A 21 -8.11 -11.54 -4.57
N GLY A 22 -8.50 -11.07 -3.39
CA GLY A 22 -9.38 -11.82 -2.50
C GLY A 22 -10.71 -12.10 -3.21
N LEU A 23 -11.55 -12.93 -2.60
CA LEU A 23 -12.90 -13.26 -3.08
C LEU A 23 -13.87 -12.06 -2.99
N PHE A 24 -13.48 -10.86 -3.40
CA PHE A 24 -14.39 -9.70 -3.47
C PHE A 24 -15.22 -9.75 -4.76
N GLY A 25 -16.50 -9.39 -4.64
CA GLY A 25 -17.51 -9.61 -5.67
C GLY A 25 -17.49 -8.64 -6.86
N GLY A 26 -16.54 -7.69 -6.94
CA GLY A 26 -16.60 -6.56 -7.88
C GLY A 26 -15.26 -6.00 -8.35
N GLU A 27 -15.29 -4.77 -8.88
CA GLU A 27 -14.08 -4.00 -9.25
C GLU A 27 -13.26 -3.61 -8.01
N GLY A 28 -11.98 -3.33 -8.23
CA GLY A 28 -11.10 -2.81 -7.19
C GLY A 28 -10.23 -1.66 -7.72
N TYR A 29 -9.24 -1.22 -6.94
CA TYR A 29 -8.26 -0.24 -7.42
C TYR A 29 -7.20 -0.92 -8.28
N SER A 30 -6.81 -0.27 -9.38
CA SER A 30 -5.80 -0.75 -10.30
C SER A 30 -4.51 -1.09 -9.55
N ARG A 31 -4.11 -2.37 -9.63
CA ARG A 31 -2.86 -2.85 -9.03
C ARG A 31 -1.68 -1.99 -9.46
N ARG A 32 -1.60 -1.69 -10.75
CA ARG A 32 -0.51 -0.89 -11.32
C ARG A 32 -0.42 0.49 -10.67
N ALA A 33 -1.55 1.19 -10.53
CA ALA A 33 -1.55 2.52 -9.94
C ALA A 33 -1.17 2.50 -8.45
N VAL A 34 -1.63 1.47 -7.73
CA VAL A 34 -1.29 1.26 -6.31
C VAL A 34 0.20 0.92 -6.14
N ASP A 35 0.74 0.03 -6.97
CA ASP A 35 2.16 -0.35 -6.96
C ASP A 35 3.04 0.87 -7.25
N GLU A 36 2.70 1.67 -8.27
CA GLU A 36 3.45 2.89 -8.64
C GLU A 36 3.54 3.92 -7.50
N VAL A 37 2.48 4.07 -6.70
CA VAL A 37 2.51 4.95 -5.52
C VAL A 37 3.31 4.32 -4.38
N THR A 38 3.14 3.03 -4.14
CA THR A 38 3.85 2.29 -3.09
C THR A 38 5.36 2.32 -3.31
N ASP A 39 5.81 2.10 -4.55
CA ASP A 39 7.22 2.19 -4.93
C ASP A 39 7.80 3.58 -4.66
N LYS A 40 7.06 4.65 -5.01
CA LYS A 40 7.49 6.04 -4.72
C LYS A 40 7.61 6.31 -3.21
N ILE A 41 6.74 5.73 -2.39
CA ILE A 41 6.83 5.85 -0.94
C ILE A 41 8.06 5.11 -0.43
N VAL A 42 8.30 3.87 -0.88
CA VAL A 42 9.49 3.08 -0.55
C VAL A 42 10.77 3.82 -0.91
N ASP A 43 10.84 4.40 -2.12
CA ASP A 43 12.02 5.15 -2.56
C ASP A 43 12.28 6.39 -1.70
N ARG A 44 11.23 7.10 -1.28
CA ARG A 44 11.35 8.24 -0.38
C ARG A 44 11.79 7.84 1.02
N LEU A 45 11.23 6.76 1.57
CA LEU A 45 11.63 6.20 2.85
C LEU A 45 13.12 5.80 2.84
N ARG A 46 13.59 5.10 1.78
CA ARG A 46 15.00 4.75 1.59
C ARG A 46 15.93 5.96 1.50
N ALA A 47 15.42 7.07 0.98
CA ALA A 47 16.16 8.33 0.86
C ALA A 47 16.01 9.25 2.09
N ASP A 48 15.37 8.78 3.18
CA ASP A 48 15.06 9.56 4.38
C ASP A 48 14.26 10.85 4.07
N ARG A 49 13.28 10.75 3.15
CA ARG A 49 12.44 11.86 2.70
C ARG A 49 10.98 11.68 3.11
N GLN A 50 10.30 12.80 3.32
CA GLN A 50 8.85 12.82 3.55
C GLN A 50 8.07 12.35 2.31
N TYR A 51 7.00 11.58 2.54
CA TYR A 51 6.12 11.02 1.52
C TYR A 51 4.63 11.38 1.70
N MET A 52 4.30 12.20 2.72
CA MET A 52 2.91 12.55 3.08
C MET A 52 2.11 13.21 1.94
N ASP A 53 2.79 13.97 1.06
CA ASP A 53 2.20 14.56 -0.14
C ASP A 53 1.71 13.52 -1.14
N LEU A 54 2.34 12.35 -1.21
CA LEU A 54 1.93 11.26 -2.10
C LEU A 54 0.59 10.64 -1.67
N ILE A 55 0.28 10.68 -0.37
CA ILE A 55 -0.88 9.97 0.21
C ILE A 55 -2.04 10.89 0.60
N LYS A 56 -1.84 12.21 0.60
CA LYS A 56 -2.85 13.18 1.05
C LYS A 56 -4.07 13.28 0.13
N LYS A 57 -3.93 12.95 -1.15
CA LYS A 57 -4.98 13.03 -2.18
C LYS A 57 -4.90 11.85 -3.15
N LEU A 58 -4.96 10.63 -2.61
CA LEU A 58 -4.99 9.44 -3.45
C LEU A 58 -6.38 9.23 -4.04
N ASP A 59 -6.42 9.07 -5.34
CA ASP A 59 -7.58 8.58 -6.09
C ASP A 59 -7.04 7.56 -7.09
N PHE A 60 -7.25 6.28 -6.81
CA PHE A 60 -6.77 5.21 -7.66
C PHE A 60 -7.81 4.88 -8.72
N PRO A 61 -7.42 4.74 -10.00
CA PRO A 61 -8.35 4.31 -11.04
C PRO A 61 -8.88 2.91 -10.72
N ARG A 62 -10.17 2.67 -11.00
CA ARG A 62 -10.76 1.35 -10.86
C ARG A 62 -10.30 0.42 -11.98
N ALA A 63 -10.22 -0.88 -11.67
CA ALA A 63 -9.87 -1.92 -12.62
C ALA A 63 -10.69 -3.19 -12.39
N PRO A 64 -10.82 -4.04 -13.42
CA PRO A 64 -11.42 -5.36 -13.26
C PRO A 64 -10.69 -6.17 -12.20
N ARG A 65 -11.42 -7.02 -11.48
CA ARG A 65 -10.91 -7.81 -10.35
C ARG A 65 -9.58 -8.51 -10.61
N ALA A 66 -9.35 -9.04 -11.81
CA ALA A 66 -8.11 -9.74 -12.17
C ALA A 66 -6.85 -8.86 -12.09
N GLU A 67 -7.03 -7.55 -12.21
CA GLU A 67 -5.97 -6.53 -12.29
C GLU A 67 -6.02 -5.54 -11.12
N ALA A 68 -6.87 -5.81 -10.12
CA ALA A 68 -7.15 -4.88 -9.05
C ALA A 68 -6.77 -5.43 -7.67
N TYR A 69 -6.46 -4.52 -6.75
CA TYR A 69 -6.50 -4.76 -5.32
C TYR A 69 -7.88 -4.45 -4.75
N ASP A 70 -8.19 -5.12 -3.64
CA ASP A 70 -9.39 -4.82 -2.86
C ASP A 70 -9.34 -3.39 -2.34
N ILE A 71 -10.43 -2.64 -2.52
CA ILE A 71 -10.51 -1.22 -2.15
C ILE A 71 -10.27 -1.02 -0.66
N ALA A 72 -10.92 -1.83 0.19
CA ALA A 72 -10.81 -1.68 1.64
C ALA A 72 -9.39 -1.97 2.13
N ALA A 73 -8.73 -2.97 1.54
CA ALA A 73 -7.32 -3.26 1.87
C ALA A 73 -6.36 -2.14 1.45
N VAL A 74 -6.61 -1.49 0.31
CA VAL A 74 -5.82 -0.34 -0.15
C VAL A 74 -6.07 0.87 0.74
N ASP A 75 -7.33 1.21 0.99
CA ASP A 75 -7.71 2.35 1.84
C ASP A 75 -7.11 2.20 3.25
N ASP A 76 -7.21 1.01 3.85
CA ASP A 76 -6.63 0.72 5.17
C ASP A 76 -5.10 0.88 5.19
N LEU A 77 -4.39 0.41 4.16
CA LEU A 77 -2.94 0.62 4.05
C LEU A 77 -2.59 2.11 4.03
N PHE A 78 -3.23 2.88 3.14
CA PHE A 78 -2.88 4.28 2.95
C PHE A 78 -3.36 5.19 4.08
N ASP A 79 -4.47 4.86 4.73
CA ASP A 79 -4.89 5.56 5.94
C ASP A 79 -3.93 5.30 7.10
N ASN A 80 -3.46 4.06 7.30
CA ASN A 80 -2.44 3.78 8.31
C ASN A 80 -1.16 4.59 8.06
N LEU A 81 -0.66 4.60 6.83
CA LEU A 81 0.49 5.41 6.42
C LEU A 81 0.27 6.92 6.66
N LYS A 82 -0.94 7.42 6.40
CA LYS A 82 -1.30 8.84 6.57
C LYS A 82 -1.31 9.28 8.02
N TRP A 83 -1.78 8.43 8.92
CA TRP A 83 -1.84 8.74 10.35
C TRP A 83 -0.54 8.42 11.09
N GLY A 84 0.47 7.90 10.39
CA GLY A 84 1.71 7.42 11.01
C GLY A 84 1.50 6.16 11.85
N SER A 85 0.35 5.50 11.68
CA SER A 85 0.06 4.20 12.26
C SER A 85 0.87 3.14 11.51
N ASP A 86 1.34 2.15 12.24
CA ASP A 86 2.06 1.03 11.65
C ASP A 86 1.06 0.10 10.93
N PRO A 87 1.08 -0.01 9.59
CA PRO A 87 0.14 -0.87 8.84
C PRO A 87 0.36 -2.37 9.07
N ARG A 88 1.33 -2.75 9.92
CA ARG A 88 1.63 -4.14 10.28
C ARG A 88 0.80 -4.66 11.46
N HIS A 89 0.02 -3.80 12.13
CA HIS A 89 -0.65 -4.08 13.40
C HIS A 89 -2.17 -4.18 13.28
#